data_AF-X1ARM0-F1
#
_entry.id   AF-X1ARM0-F1
#
_cell.length_a   1.000
_cell.length_b   1.000
_cell.length_c   1.000
_cell.angle_alpha   90.00
_cell.angle_beta   90.00
_cell.angle_gamma   90.00
#
_symmetry.space_group_name_H-M   'P 1'
#
loop_
_entity.id
_entity.type
_entity.pdbx_description
1 polymer ?
#
loop_
_entity_poly.entity_id
_entity_poly.type
_entity_poly.pdbx_seq_one_letter_code
_entity_poly.pdbx_strand_id
1 'polypeptide(L)'
;MPAMLFIRDHHLAASDRSSARRFVFFLFGPVAVAFVIGGCTMVGPDYVKPTAPEPQKWLESTDPKIESKAADFSTWWMGFNDPILNALVESAYQQNLTLQATGIR
;
A
#
# COMPACT_ATOMS: atom_id res chain seq x y z
N MET A 1 -47.06 43.52 -34.50
CA MET A 1 -47.52 42.46 -33.57
C MET A 1 -46.99 41.02 -33.83
N PRO A 2 -46.07 40.71 -34.78
CA PRO A 2 -45.53 39.33 -34.91
C PRO A 2 -44.18 39.09 -34.20
N ALA A 3 -43.42 40.15 -33.86
CA ALA A 3 -42.07 40.02 -33.31
C ALA A 3 -42.01 39.44 -31.88
N MET A 4 -43.06 39.59 -31.06
CA MET A 4 -43.05 39.09 -29.68
C MET A 4 -43.29 37.57 -29.56
N LEU A 5 -43.96 36.93 -30.52
CA LEU A 5 -44.21 35.48 -30.46
C LEU A 5 -42.94 34.68 -30.76
N PHE A 6 -42.17 35.09 -31.76
CA PHE A 6 -40.94 34.42 -32.17
C PHE A 6 -39.87 34.40 -31.05
N ILE A 7 -39.75 35.50 -30.31
CA ILE A 7 -38.80 35.61 -29.17
C ILE A 7 -39.21 34.67 -28.03
N ARG A 8 -40.51 34.54 -27.75
CA ARG A 8 -41.03 33.71 -26.66
C ARG A 8 -40.78 32.22 -26.90
N ASP A 9 -40.92 31.75 -28.15
CA ASP A 9 -40.67 30.35 -28.52
C ASP A 9 -39.19 29.96 -28.39
N HIS A 10 -38.27 30.86 -28.78
CA HIS A 10 -36.83 30.65 -28.60
C HIS A 10 -36.40 30.58 -27.12
N HIS A 11 -37.03 31.37 -26.24
CA HIS A 11 -36.76 31.31 -24.81
C HIS A 11 -37.28 30.02 -24.15
N LEU A 12 -38.45 29.52 -24.56
CA LEU A 12 -39.02 28.28 -24.03
C LEU A 12 -38.20 27.05 -24.45
N ALA A 13 -37.77 26.97 -25.72
CA ALA A 13 -36.93 25.88 -26.21
C ALA A 13 -35.52 25.86 -25.56
N ALA A 14 -34.94 27.02 -25.26
CA ALA A 14 -33.67 27.13 -24.54
C ALA A 14 -33.81 26.74 -23.06
N SER A 15 -34.92 27.13 -22.41
CA SER A 15 -35.26 26.74 -21.03
C SER A 15 -35.43 25.23 -20.91
N ASP A 16 -36.17 24.61 -21.82
CA ASP A 16 -36.40 23.16 -21.87
C ASP A 16 -35.10 22.36 -22.09
N ARG A 17 -34.24 22.81 -23.02
CA ARG A 17 -32.91 22.23 -23.24
C ARG A 17 -31.99 22.36 -22.03
N SER A 18 -32.08 23.46 -21.28
CA SER A 18 -31.29 23.67 -20.06
C SER A 18 -31.78 22.82 -18.89
N SER A 19 -33.10 22.66 -18.76
CA SER A 19 -33.75 21.80 -17.75
C SER A 19 -33.49 20.33 -18.04
N ALA A 20 -33.59 19.89 -19.29
CA ALA A 20 -33.25 18.52 -19.70
C ALA A 20 -31.77 18.20 -19.47
N ARG A 21 -30.85 19.12 -19.80
CA ARG A 21 -29.41 18.94 -19.51
C ARG A 21 -29.15 18.85 -18.00
N ARG A 22 -29.75 19.72 -17.20
CA ARG A 22 -29.67 19.65 -15.72
C ARG A 22 -30.22 18.32 -15.21
N PHE A 23 -31.37 17.87 -15.73
CA PHE A 23 -31.96 16.57 -15.37
C PHE A 23 -31.02 15.40 -15.69
N VAL A 24 -30.41 15.38 -16.87
CA VAL A 24 -29.43 14.37 -17.28
C VAL A 24 -28.21 14.38 -16.35
N PHE A 25 -27.65 15.54 -16.01
CA PHE A 25 -26.53 15.63 -15.06
C PHE A 25 -26.91 15.17 -13.65
N PHE A 26 -28.11 15.49 -13.16
CA PHE A 26 -28.62 15.01 -11.87
C PHE A 26 -28.86 13.49 -11.86
N LEU A 27 -29.25 12.91 -13.00
CA LEU A 27 -29.60 11.49 -13.11
C LEU A 27 -28.36 10.59 -13.30
N PHE A 28 -27.37 11.04 -14.06
CA PHE A 28 -26.13 10.28 -14.33
C PHE A 28 -24.92 10.68 -13.47
N GLY A 29 -24.94 11.87 -12.86
CA GLY A 29 -23.86 12.38 -12.00
C GLY A 29 -23.55 11.48 -10.79
N PRO A 30 -24.54 11.00 -10.02
CA PRO A 30 -24.29 10.15 -8.86
C PRO A 30 -23.64 8.81 -9.24
N VAL A 31 -24.05 8.23 -10.37
CA VAL A 31 -23.52 6.96 -10.89
C VAL A 31 -22.05 7.13 -11.27
N ALA A 32 -21.69 8.21 -11.98
CA ALA A 32 -20.31 8.48 -12.35
C ALA A 32 -19.40 8.67 -11.11
N VAL A 33 -19.88 9.37 -10.08
CA VAL A 33 -19.12 9.57 -8.83
C VAL A 33 -18.91 8.25 -8.09
N ALA A 34 -19.92 7.37 -8.04
CA ALA A 34 -19.80 6.06 -7.40
C ALA A 34 -18.73 5.16 -8.05
N PHE A 35 -18.59 5.21 -9.38
CA PHE A 35 -17.55 4.47 -10.10
C PHE A 35 -16.13 4.99 -9.83
N VAL A 36 -15.96 6.30 -9.60
CA VAL A 36 -14.65 6.90 -9.30
C VAL A 36 -14.17 6.56 -7.89
N ILE A 37 -15.08 6.48 -6.91
CA ILE A 37 -14.74 6.20 -5.50
C ILE A 37 -14.75 4.71 -5.13
N GLY A 38 -15.36 3.85 -5.95
CA GLY A 38 -15.47 2.41 -5.71
C GLY A 38 -14.18 1.60 -5.90
N GLY A 39 -13.07 2.23 -6.26
CA GLY A 39 -11.78 1.56 -6.50
C GLY A 39 -10.96 1.23 -5.23
N CYS A 40 -11.37 1.70 -4.05
CA CYS A 40 -10.70 1.39 -2.80
C CYS A 40 -11.29 0.13 -2.16
N THR A 41 -10.93 -1.05 -2.66
CA THR A 41 -11.28 -2.32 -2.03
C THR A 41 -10.05 -2.97 -1.41
N MET A 42 -10.26 -3.66 -0.29
CA MET A 42 -9.23 -4.51 0.29
C MET A 42 -8.95 -5.66 -0.68
N VAL A 43 -7.77 -5.63 -1.29
CA VAL A 43 -7.33 -6.64 -2.26
C VAL A 43 -6.66 -7.79 -1.53
N GLY A 44 -7.45 -8.77 -1.12
CA GLY A 44 -6.95 -10.04 -0.60
C GLY A 44 -7.67 -10.51 0.65
N PRO A 45 -7.59 -11.82 0.95
CA PRO A 45 -8.06 -12.34 2.22
C PRO A 45 -7.20 -11.80 3.37
N ASP A 46 -7.76 -11.81 4.58
CA ASP A 46 -6.98 -11.55 5.78
C ASP A 46 -5.79 -12.51 5.84
N TYR A 47 -4.58 -11.96 5.99
CA TYR A 47 -3.38 -12.78 6.10
C TYR A 47 -3.46 -13.63 7.36
N VAL A 48 -3.39 -14.96 7.18
CA VAL A 48 -3.24 -15.92 8.26
C VAL A 48 -1.90 -16.62 8.08
N LYS A 49 -1.05 -16.57 9.13
CA LYS A 49 0.23 -17.27 9.11
C LYS A 49 -0.02 -18.78 8.94
N PRO A 50 0.54 -19.42 7.89
CA PRO A 50 0.40 -20.87 7.73
C PRO A 50 1.16 -21.60 8.84
N THR A 51 0.57 -22.67 9.35
CA THR A 51 1.27 -23.60 10.25
C THR A 51 2.27 -24.40 9.44
N ALA A 52 3.56 -24.20 9.69
CA ALA A 52 4.63 -25.04 9.14
C ALA A 52 4.86 -26.24 10.07
N PRO A 53 4.98 -27.47 9.54
CA PRO A 53 5.38 -28.62 10.35
C PRO A 53 6.84 -28.44 10.78
N GLU A 54 7.05 -28.15 12.06
CA GLU A 54 8.37 -27.97 12.67
C GLU A 54 8.59 -29.03 13.76
N PRO A 55 9.83 -29.50 13.96
CA PRO A 55 10.13 -30.41 15.06
C PRO A 55 9.89 -29.72 16.40
N GLN A 56 9.33 -30.44 17.37
CA GLN A 56 9.07 -29.87 18.71
C GLN A 56 10.37 -29.52 19.45
N LYS A 57 11.49 -30.18 19.09
CA LYS A 57 12.82 -29.93 19.65
C LYS A 57 13.90 -30.14 18.59
N TRP A 58 14.92 -29.30 18.64
CA TRP A 58 16.17 -29.51 17.92
C TRP A 58 16.98 -30.64 18.57
N LEU A 59 17.74 -31.39 17.76
CA LEU A 59 18.55 -32.53 18.24
C LEU A 59 19.51 -32.15 19.37
N GLU A 60 20.08 -30.95 19.30
CA GLU A 60 21.07 -30.45 20.26
C GLU A 60 20.43 -29.66 21.41
N SER A 61 19.11 -29.69 21.57
CA SER A 61 18.39 -28.88 22.58
C SER A 61 18.78 -29.15 24.04
N THR A 62 19.53 -30.22 24.30
CA THR A 62 20.08 -30.55 25.62
C THR A 62 21.54 -30.14 25.81
N ASP A 63 22.21 -29.59 24.77
CA ASP A 63 23.56 -29.08 24.90
C ASP A 63 23.56 -27.85 25.84
N PRO A 64 24.30 -27.88 26.96
CA PRO A 64 24.36 -26.75 27.89
C PRO A 64 24.95 -25.47 27.29
N LYS A 65 25.60 -25.54 26.12
CA LYS A 65 26.09 -24.38 25.37
C LYS A 65 24.99 -23.65 24.59
N ILE A 66 23.83 -24.29 24.43
CA ILE A 66 22.70 -23.74 23.67
C ILE A 66 21.69 -23.16 24.65
N GLU A 67 21.48 -21.85 24.57
CA GLU A 67 20.50 -21.15 25.40
C GLU A 67 19.25 -20.80 24.57
N SER A 68 18.09 -21.28 25.01
CA SER A 68 16.78 -20.96 24.41
C SER A 68 16.23 -19.60 24.89
N LYS A 69 17.08 -18.56 24.93
CA LYS A 69 16.69 -17.20 25.31
C LYS A 69 16.64 -16.28 24.10
N ALA A 70 15.83 -15.24 24.20
CA ALA A 70 15.89 -14.14 23.25
C ALA A 70 17.29 -13.51 23.30
N ALA A 71 17.92 -13.36 22.15
CA ALA A 71 19.22 -12.73 22.00
C ALA A 71 19.15 -11.66 20.91
N ASP A 72 19.85 -10.56 21.13
CA ASP A 72 20.07 -9.56 20.10
C ASP A 72 21.29 -9.97 19.28
N PHE A 73 21.06 -10.28 18.00
CA PHE A 73 22.10 -10.64 17.04
C PHE A 73 22.49 -9.46 16.15
N SER A 74 22.05 -8.24 16.45
CA SER A 74 22.40 -7.02 15.71
C SER A 74 23.91 -6.81 15.59
N THR A 75 24.70 -7.29 16.56
CA THR A 75 26.17 -7.19 16.59
C THR A 75 26.85 -8.54 16.81
N TRP A 76 26.31 -9.62 16.22
CA TRP A 76 26.80 -10.99 16.40
C TRP A 76 28.32 -11.16 16.17
N TRP A 77 28.89 -10.38 15.24
CA TRP A 77 30.32 -10.45 14.89
C TRP A 77 31.25 -9.93 16.00
N MET A 78 30.75 -9.15 16.96
CA MET A 78 31.58 -8.68 18.08
C MET A 78 32.03 -9.82 19.00
N GLY A 79 31.32 -10.95 19.02
CA GLY A 79 31.71 -12.13 19.79
C GLY A 79 33.05 -12.75 19.37
N PHE A 80 33.55 -12.42 18.16
CA PHE A 80 34.86 -12.86 17.68
C PHE A 80 36.02 -12.06 18.29
N ASN A 81 35.74 -10.92 18.94
CA ASN A 81 36.75 -10.03 19.51
C ASN A 81 37.84 -9.60 18.50
N ASP A 82 37.46 -9.44 17.22
CA ASP A 82 38.36 -9.01 16.15
C ASP A 82 38.06 -7.55 15.73
N PRO A 83 38.94 -6.59 16.03
CA PRO A 83 38.72 -5.19 15.68
C PRO A 83 38.77 -4.92 14.17
N ILE A 84 39.48 -5.76 13.40
CA ILE A 84 39.52 -5.65 11.93
C ILE A 84 38.17 -6.08 11.37
N LEU A 85 37.62 -7.19 11.87
CA LEU A 85 36.28 -7.64 11.48
C LEU A 85 35.22 -6.57 11.77
N ASN A 86 35.29 -5.93 12.95
CA ASN A 86 34.37 -4.84 13.30
C ASN A 86 34.40 -3.71 12.26
N ALA A 87 35.60 -3.26 11.88
CA ALA A 87 35.77 -2.20 10.88
C ALA A 87 35.25 -2.60 9.49
N LEU A 88 35.44 -3.86 9.09
CA LEU A 88 34.95 -4.38 7.82
C LEU A 88 33.43 -4.43 7.77
N VAL A 89 32.79 -4.90 8.83
CA VAL A 89 31.32 -4.95 8.91
C VAL A 89 30.73 -3.55 8.89
N GLU A 90 31.32 -2.61 9.63
CA GLU A 90 30.88 -1.20 9.63
C GLU A 90 31.03 -0.56 8.25
N SER A 91 32.18 -0.76 7.59
CA SER A 91 32.39 -0.29 6.21
C SER A 91 31.36 -0.87 5.25
N ALA A 92 31.03 -2.16 5.39
CA ALA A 92 30.01 -2.81 4.57
C ALA A 92 28.63 -2.16 4.78
N TYR A 93 28.20 -1.88 6.01
CA TYR A 93 26.93 -1.19 6.25
C TYR A 93 26.87 0.20 5.60
N GLN A 94 27.97 0.95 5.63
CA GLN A 94 28.01 2.31 5.07
C GLN A 94 28.03 2.32 3.52
N GLN A 95 28.66 1.32 2.90
CA GLN A 95 28.98 1.34 1.47
C GLN A 95 28.25 0.29 0.64
N ASN A 96 27.38 -0.54 1.25
CA ASN A 96 26.66 -1.58 0.52
C ASN A 96 25.47 -1.01 -0.27
N LEU A 97 25.73 -0.67 -1.53
CA LEU A 97 24.74 -0.17 -2.47
C LEU A 97 23.56 -1.13 -2.69
N THR A 98 23.77 -2.44 -2.56
CA THR A 98 22.71 -3.44 -2.68
C THR A 98 21.73 -3.35 -1.51
N LEU A 99 22.23 -3.19 -0.28
CA LEU A 99 21.37 -2.97 0.90
C LEU A 99 20.61 -1.66 0.78
N GLN A 100 21.27 -0.59 0.36
CA GLN A 100 20.63 0.72 0.14
C GLN A 100 19.52 0.65 -0.90
N ALA A 101 19.76 -0.03 -2.04
CA ALA A 101 18.76 -0.21 -3.08
C ALA A 101 17.59 -1.11 -2.65
N THR A 102 17.82 -2.08 -1.76
CA THR A 102 16.79 -3.01 -1.30
C THR A 102 15.82 -2.37 -0.32
N GLY A 103 16.29 -1.45 0.55
CA GLY A 103 15.43 -0.75 1.53
C GLY A 103 14.44 0.27 0.92
N ILE A 104 14.50 0.51 -0.38
CA ILE A 104 13.62 1.46 -1.10
C ILE A 104 12.36 0.76 -1.66
N ARG A 105 12.29 -0.58 -1.60
CA ARG A 105 11.17 -1.39 -2.09
C ARG A 105 10.24 -1.80 -0.95
#